data_AF-A0A2J0MXX1-F1
#
_entry.id   AF-A0A2J0MXX1-F1
#
_cell.length_a   1.000
_cell.length_b   1.000
_cell.length_c   1.000
_cell.angle_alpha   90.00
_cell.angle_beta   90.00
_cell.angle_gamma   90.00
#
_symmetry.space_group_name_H-M   'P 1'
#
loop_
_entity.id
_entity.type
_entity.pdbx_description
1 polymer ?
#
loop_
_entity_poly.entity_id
_entity_poly.type
_entity_poly.pdbx_seq_one_letter_code
_entity_poly.pdbx_strand_id
1 'polypeptide(L)'
;MKHSSLKFLFIFPFLLFPITSFAVPADIKDISDDKYFQAVHEALSKSKDSIYIAMYEISMEPDNTESEAYKLVQDIVDAHIRGVKVEVYLDRTKTYNEDKNNSAFLALYKKGVPVKFIAPGKRVHDKLIVIDKFIVISGSSNWSYSAFRLNSENADLIISGEYAKEKLKNILKLRPLLDKRSIDEAQIITIKCPARFLKDKSLAPMMVTRRDDRAFDLYLFLLKEPGANYEDIAKELGILKYGKTVYRNQIIKTLKRLIGYGLAKVTFNYGADFKVALNTDTLGKGYFNIPLAYWEYGWSNKLSQNAKFAYLINIYKSALAKDNSWWSLSLRFLAQDFYVDPITIRTGMRELEKYSVLEIKRSRIAKGAGYEDRKPNQYFLGMLYSEIDLEKKWRALEERYGKDLVARARELSFMLDRGYSPKAVENIIRIIGEYGDKNTARAVKIVSSMRPNNPLRNIGYVVGILRKKVRKEIF
;
A
#
# COMPACT_ATOMS: atom_id res chain seq x y z
N MET A 1 62.10 55.52 -45.38
CA MET A 1 62.07 54.16 -44.78
C MET A 1 60.64 53.83 -44.40
N LYS A 2 59.96 52.93 -45.15
CA LYS A 2 58.61 52.43 -44.81
C LYS A 2 58.73 50.96 -44.44
N HIS A 3 58.43 50.62 -43.20
CA HIS A 3 58.40 49.25 -42.69
C HIS A 3 57.18 48.50 -43.26
N SER A 4 57.44 47.41 -43.98
CA SER A 4 56.43 46.40 -44.34
C SER A 4 56.38 45.36 -43.24
N SER A 5 55.24 45.24 -42.54
CA SER A 5 54.98 44.20 -41.55
C SER A 5 54.27 43.02 -42.21
N LEU A 6 55.00 41.92 -42.37
CA LEU A 6 54.51 40.65 -42.89
C LEU A 6 53.60 39.99 -41.83
N LYS A 7 52.28 39.95 -42.06
CA LYS A 7 51.34 39.22 -41.20
C LYS A 7 51.32 37.75 -41.61
N PHE A 8 51.89 36.88 -40.78
CA PHE A 8 51.72 35.43 -40.89
C PHE A 8 50.29 35.06 -40.45
N LEU A 9 49.49 34.55 -41.39
CA LEU A 9 48.19 33.97 -41.12
C LEU A 9 48.39 32.52 -40.66
N PHE A 10 48.29 32.26 -39.35
CA PHE A 10 48.25 30.90 -38.82
C PHE A 10 46.88 30.27 -39.15
N ILE A 11 46.85 29.39 -40.15
CA ILE A 11 45.69 28.53 -40.42
C ILE A 11 45.72 27.39 -39.41
N PHE A 12 44.85 27.45 -38.40
CA PHE A 12 44.61 26.35 -37.46
C PHE A 12 43.86 25.24 -38.21
N PRO A 13 44.41 24.02 -38.36
CA PRO A 13 43.68 22.94 -39.00
C PRO A 13 42.53 22.52 -38.06
N PHE A 14 41.30 22.79 -38.49
CA PHE A 14 40.10 22.25 -37.84
C PHE A 14 40.15 20.72 -38.00
N LEU A 15 40.65 20.02 -36.98
CA LEU A 15 40.53 18.58 -36.84
C LEU A 15 39.05 18.25 -36.66
N LEU A 16 38.38 17.94 -37.77
CA LEU A 16 37.05 17.32 -37.77
C LEU A 16 37.20 15.91 -37.18
N PHE A 17 37.00 15.78 -35.87
CA PHE A 17 36.75 14.46 -35.29
C PHE A 17 35.47 13.91 -35.91
N PRO A 18 35.49 12.77 -36.61
CA PRO A 18 34.26 12.15 -37.08
C PRO A 18 33.43 11.83 -35.85
N ILE A 19 32.29 12.49 -35.71
CA ILE A 19 31.27 12.11 -34.75
C ILE A 19 30.79 10.74 -35.22
N THR A 20 31.27 9.68 -34.58
CA THR A 20 30.82 8.33 -34.83
C THR A 20 29.40 8.21 -34.29
N SER A 21 28.43 8.33 -35.20
CA SER A 21 27.05 7.95 -34.91
C SER A 21 26.97 6.42 -34.95
N PHE A 22 26.81 5.80 -33.79
CA PHE A 22 26.56 4.37 -33.70
C PHE A 22 25.09 4.12 -34.04
N ALA A 23 24.83 3.71 -35.28
CA ALA A 23 23.52 3.19 -35.70
C ALA A 23 23.55 1.67 -35.59
N VAL A 24 22.52 1.10 -34.97
CA VAL A 24 22.36 -0.35 -34.85
C VAL A 24 21.34 -0.81 -35.90
N PRO A 25 21.64 -1.81 -36.74
CA PRO A 25 20.66 -2.35 -37.67
C PRO A 25 19.49 -3.00 -36.91
N ALA A 26 18.28 -2.73 -37.36
CA ALA A 26 17.06 -3.27 -36.78
C ALA A 26 15.94 -3.36 -37.80
N ASP A 27 15.22 -4.49 -37.79
CA ASP A 27 13.94 -4.58 -38.48
C ASP A 27 12.84 -4.11 -37.52
N ILE A 28 12.03 -3.14 -37.96
CA ILE A 28 11.01 -2.49 -37.13
C ILE A 28 9.64 -2.75 -37.74
N LYS A 29 8.72 -3.23 -36.91
CA LYS A 29 7.32 -3.38 -37.26
C LYS A 29 6.47 -2.53 -36.31
N ASP A 30 5.70 -1.62 -36.89
CA ASP A 30 4.68 -0.87 -36.14
C ASP A 30 3.54 -1.81 -35.71
N ILE A 31 3.36 -1.93 -34.40
CA ILE A 31 2.33 -2.73 -33.74
C ILE A 31 1.40 -1.87 -32.89
N SER A 32 1.23 -0.60 -33.23
CA SER A 32 0.36 0.34 -32.52
C SER A 32 -1.12 -0.11 -32.47
N ASP A 33 -1.82 0.39 -31.45
CA ASP A 33 -3.25 0.16 -31.21
C ASP A 33 -3.66 -1.33 -31.20
N ASP A 34 -4.68 -1.70 -31.97
CA ASP A 34 -5.29 -3.04 -32.00
C ASP A 34 -4.29 -4.16 -32.38
N LYS A 35 -3.17 -3.80 -33.01
CA LYS A 35 -2.11 -4.76 -33.39
C LYS A 35 -1.27 -5.21 -32.19
N TYR A 36 -1.21 -4.41 -31.12
CA TYR A 36 -0.27 -4.59 -30.02
C TYR A 36 -0.50 -5.92 -29.30
N PHE A 37 -1.75 -6.19 -28.91
CA PHE A 37 -2.08 -7.41 -28.16
C PHE A 37 -1.65 -8.67 -28.91
N GLN A 38 -2.04 -8.80 -30.18
CA GLN A 38 -1.74 -9.98 -30.98
C GLN A 38 -0.23 -10.15 -31.19
N ALA A 39 0.50 -9.06 -31.48
CA ALA A 39 1.94 -9.12 -31.66
C ALA A 39 2.68 -9.55 -30.38
N VAL A 40 2.29 -9.01 -29.22
CA VAL A 40 2.89 -9.35 -27.93
C VAL A 40 2.53 -10.80 -27.53
N HIS A 41 1.27 -11.19 -27.67
CA HIS A 41 0.80 -12.56 -27.39
C HIS A 41 1.59 -13.60 -28.21
N GLU A 42 1.76 -13.36 -29.51
CA GLU A 42 2.55 -14.24 -30.37
C GLU A 42 4.03 -14.27 -29.99
N ALA A 43 4.63 -13.12 -29.67
CA ALA A 43 6.05 -13.06 -29.31
C ALA A 43 6.32 -13.78 -27.97
N LEU A 44 5.45 -13.62 -26.97
CA LEU A 44 5.56 -14.30 -25.68
C LEU A 44 5.31 -15.81 -25.81
N SER A 45 4.29 -16.23 -26.56
CA SER A 45 3.98 -17.65 -26.75
C SER A 45 5.06 -18.41 -27.52
N LYS A 46 5.75 -17.76 -28.48
CA LYS A 46 6.83 -18.35 -29.28
C LYS A 46 8.22 -18.25 -28.65
N SER A 47 8.36 -17.56 -27.52
CA SER A 47 9.64 -17.37 -26.83
C SER A 47 10.30 -18.69 -26.40
N LYS A 48 11.65 -18.72 -26.42
CA LYS A 48 12.43 -19.96 -26.18
C LYS A 48 13.53 -19.86 -25.13
N ASP A 49 14.13 -18.68 -24.92
CA ASP A 49 15.30 -18.50 -24.06
C ASP A 49 14.97 -17.61 -22.86
N SER A 50 14.53 -16.37 -23.10
CA SER A 50 14.29 -15.43 -22.00
C SER A 50 13.24 -14.35 -22.29
N ILE A 51 12.55 -13.88 -21.25
CA ILE A 51 11.63 -12.75 -21.29
C ILE A 51 11.98 -11.82 -20.13
N TYR A 52 12.22 -10.56 -20.45
CA TYR A 52 12.42 -9.48 -19.49
C TYR A 52 11.37 -8.39 -19.73
N ILE A 53 10.58 -8.08 -18.71
CA ILE A 53 9.52 -7.07 -18.81
C ILE A 53 9.78 -5.97 -17.79
N ALA A 54 9.83 -4.72 -18.23
CA ALA A 54 9.71 -3.55 -17.37
C ALA A 54 8.41 -2.83 -17.71
N MET A 55 7.46 -2.86 -16.77
CA MET A 55 6.11 -2.35 -17.00
C MET A 55 5.68 -1.42 -15.87
N TYR A 56 5.22 -0.23 -16.26
CA TYR A 56 4.65 0.74 -15.35
C TYR A 56 3.37 0.23 -14.70
N GLU A 57 2.47 -0.31 -15.51
CA GLU A 57 1.14 -0.72 -15.07
C GLU A 57 0.66 -1.96 -15.84
N ILE A 58 0.35 -3.02 -15.08
CA ILE A 58 -0.43 -4.20 -15.50
C ILE A 58 -1.68 -4.25 -14.62
N SER A 59 -2.71 -3.53 -15.05
CA SER A 59 -4.02 -3.48 -14.40
C SER A 59 -4.93 -4.57 -14.94
N MET A 60 -5.14 -5.61 -14.14
CA MET A 60 -6.04 -6.72 -14.49
C MET A 60 -6.97 -7.10 -13.34
N GLU A 61 -8.14 -7.63 -13.70
CA GLU A 61 -9.06 -8.28 -12.77
C GLU A 61 -8.83 -9.79 -12.84
N PRO A 62 -8.50 -10.48 -11.73
CA PRO A 62 -8.24 -11.92 -11.74
C PRO A 62 -9.42 -12.77 -12.23
N ASP A 63 -10.64 -12.26 -12.08
CA ASP A 63 -11.87 -12.96 -12.44
C ASP A 63 -12.28 -12.71 -13.91
N ASN A 64 -11.61 -11.79 -14.62
CA ASN A 64 -11.86 -11.48 -16.04
C ASN A 64 -10.81 -12.13 -16.95
N THR A 65 -10.96 -13.44 -17.16
CA THR A 65 -10.04 -14.25 -17.96
C THR A 65 -10.01 -13.89 -19.44
N GLU A 66 -11.01 -13.16 -19.92
CA GLU A 66 -11.11 -12.76 -21.32
C GLU A 66 -10.33 -11.49 -21.67
N SER A 67 -9.95 -10.70 -20.65
CA SER A 67 -9.21 -9.45 -20.87
C SER A 67 -7.81 -9.70 -21.45
N GLU A 68 -7.35 -8.76 -22.28
CA GLU A 68 -6.04 -8.79 -22.93
C GLU A 68 -4.91 -8.82 -21.90
N ALA A 69 -5.02 -7.98 -20.85
CA ALA A 69 -4.04 -7.94 -19.77
C ALA A 69 -3.92 -9.30 -19.06
N TYR A 70 -5.04 -9.98 -18.81
CA TYR A 70 -5.04 -11.31 -18.21
C TYR A 70 -4.36 -12.33 -19.13
N LYS A 71 -4.72 -12.34 -20.43
CA LYS A 71 -4.13 -13.25 -21.42
C LYS A 71 -2.62 -13.08 -21.55
N LEU A 72 -2.13 -11.83 -21.62
CA LEU A 72 -0.69 -11.56 -21.65
C LEU A 72 0.02 -11.98 -20.36
N VAL A 73 -0.61 -11.82 -19.20
CA VAL A 73 -0.07 -12.36 -17.93
C VAL A 73 0.00 -13.88 -17.96
N GLN A 74 -1.00 -14.54 -18.55
CA GLN A 74 -0.99 -16.00 -18.71
C GLN A 74 0.10 -16.45 -19.68
N ASP A 75 0.37 -15.73 -20.77
CA ASP A 75 1.47 -16.05 -21.68
C ASP A 75 2.84 -16.02 -20.97
N ILE A 76 3.03 -15.09 -20.03
CA ILE A 76 4.23 -15.03 -19.19
C ILE A 76 4.33 -16.27 -18.29
N VAL A 77 3.22 -16.65 -17.65
CA VAL A 77 3.15 -17.86 -16.81
C VAL A 77 3.47 -19.10 -17.63
N ASP A 78 2.87 -19.22 -18.81
CA ASP A 78 3.05 -20.38 -19.68
C ASP A 78 4.49 -20.45 -20.20
N ALA A 79 5.11 -19.32 -20.55
CA ALA A 79 6.53 -19.29 -20.90
C ALA A 79 7.43 -19.74 -19.75
N HIS A 80 7.14 -19.28 -18.53
CA HIS A 80 7.87 -19.73 -17.34
C HIS A 80 7.73 -21.24 -17.10
N ILE A 81 6.51 -21.78 -17.25
CA ILE A 81 6.24 -23.22 -17.13
C ILE A 81 6.99 -24.03 -18.21
N ARG A 82 7.13 -23.49 -19.43
CA ARG A 82 7.95 -24.10 -20.50
C ARG A 82 9.45 -24.08 -20.21
N GLY A 83 9.91 -23.41 -19.15
CA GLY A 83 11.32 -23.29 -18.78
C GLY A 83 12.03 -22.07 -19.37
N VAL A 84 11.30 -21.15 -20.01
CA VAL A 84 11.86 -19.86 -20.47
C VAL A 84 12.25 -19.03 -19.23
N LYS A 85 13.41 -18.39 -19.25
CA LYS A 85 13.83 -17.52 -18.16
C LYS A 85 12.99 -16.25 -18.15
N VAL A 86 12.14 -16.06 -17.15
CA VAL A 86 11.27 -14.88 -17.04
C VAL A 86 11.69 -13.99 -15.86
N GLU A 87 11.80 -12.68 -16.09
CA GLU A 87 11.91 -11.66 -15.03
C GLU A 87 11.00 -10.46 -15.32
N VAL A 88 10.10 -10.14 -14.39
CA VAL A 88 9.16 -9.01 -14.52
C VAL A 88 9.48 -7.93 -13.49
N TYR A 89 9.55 -6.69 -13.93
CA TYR A 89 9.88 -5.51 -13.14
C TYR A 89 8.72 -4.54 -13.18
N LEU A 90 8.10 -4.29 -12.02
CA LEU A 90 6.91 -3.47 -11.90
C LEU A 90 7.20 -2.21 -11.10
N ASP A 91 6.59 -1.10 -11.52
CA ASP A 91 6.63 0.13 -10.74
C ASP A 91 5.89 -0.06 -9.40
N ARG A 92 6.50 0.43 -8.31
CA ARG A 92 5.91 0.47 -6.97
C ARG A 92 6.00 1.90 -6.42
N THR A 93 5.54 2.88 -7.19
CA THR A 93 5.41 4.25 -6.67
C THR A 93 4.12 4.47 -5.88
N LYS A 94 3.11 3.60 -6.06
CA LYS A 94 1.85 3.60 -5.30
C LYS A 94 1.92 2.65 -4.11
N THR A 95 0.99 2.84 -3.17
CA THR A 95 0.84 1.98 -1.99
C THR A 95 0.41 0.56 -2.42
N TYR A 96 0.89 -0.47 -1.72
CA TYR A 96 0.51 -1.89 -1.82
C TYR A 96 -1.00 -2.17 -1.88
N ASN A 97 -1.90 -1.29 -1.44
CA ASN A 97 -3.35 -1.54 -1.51
C ASN A 97 -4.00 -1.03 -2.81
N GLU A 98 -3.26 -0.27 -3.63
CA GLU A 98 -3.76 0.50 -4.77
C GLU A 98 -2.95 0.31 -6.03
N ASP A 99 -1.88 -0.46 -5.90
CA ASP A 99 -1.05 -0.73 -7.03
C ASP A 99 -1.84 -1.62 -7.98
N LYS A 100 -2.15 -1.05 -9.14
CA LYS A 100 -2.84 -1.76 -10.21
C LYS A 100 -2.04 -3.00 -10.64
N ASN A 101 -0.73 -3.01 -10.40
CA ASN A 101 0.15 -4.16 -10.61
C ASN A 101 -0.11 -5.33 -9.64
N ASN A 102 -0.85 -5.17 -8.55
CA ASN A 102 -0.99 -6.20 -7.51
C ASN A 102 -1.62 -7.50 -8.02
N SER A 103 -2.68 -7.40 -8.82
CA SER A 103 -3.35 -8.58 -9.36
C SER A 103 -2.41 -9.38 -10.25
N ALA A 104 -1.73 -8.70 -11.19
CA ALA A 104 -0.74 -9.30 -12.08
C ALA A 104 0.44 -9.87 -11.30
N PHE A 105 0.95 -9.11 -10.34
CA PHE A 105 2.00 -9.54 -9.43
C PHE A 105 1.62 -10.85 -8.72
N LEU A 106 0.45 -10.92 -8.09
CA LEU A 106 0.00 -12.12 -7.38
C LEU A 106 -0.16 -13.31 -8.33
N ALA A 107 -0.73 -13.09 -9.52
CA ALA A 107 -0.93 -14.14 -10.51
C ALA A 107 0.40 -14.76 -10.96
N LEU A 108 1.39 -13.92 -11.26
CA LEU A 108 2.73 -14.32 -11.66
C LEU A 108 3.49 -14.99 -10.49
N TYR A 109 3.48 -14.36 -9.33
CA TYR A 109 4.21 -14.81 -8.14
C TYR A 109 3.73 -16.18 -7.66
N LYS A 110 2.41 -16.41 -7.60
CA LYS A 110 1.84 -17.72 -7.21
C LYS A 110 2.24 -18.86 -8.14
N LYS A 111 2.66 -18.55 -9.37
CA LYS A 111 3.12 -19.52 -10.36
C LYS A 111 4.65 -19.65 -10.41
N GLY A 112 5.36 -19.03 -9.47
CA GLY A 112 6.81 -19.11 -9.36
C GLY A 112 7.57 -18.13 -10.27
N VAL A 113 6.87 -17.27 -11.01
CA VAL A 113 7.51 -16.30 -11.91
C VAL A 113 8.28 -15.25 -11.08
N PRO A 114 9.57 -15.01 -11.36
CA PRO A 114 10.33 -13.94 -10.72
C PRO A 114 9.77 -12.55 -11.04
N VAL A 115 9.05 -11.94 -10.10
CA VAL A 115 8.53 -10.56 -10.21
C VAL A 115 9.16 -9.67 -9.15
N LYS A 116 9.61 -8.48 -9.54
CA LYS A 116 10.33 -7.52 -8.71
C LYS A 116 9.65 -6.15 -8.76
N PHE A 117 9.38 -5.58 -7.61
CA PHE A 117 9.00 -4.18 -7.51
C PHE A 117 10.24 -3.29 -7.43
N ILE A 118 10.18 -2.15 -8.12
CA ILE A 118 11.30 -1.19 -8.13
C ILE A 118 11.17 -0.20 -6.97
N ALA A 119 12.29 0.10 -6.31
CA ALA A 119 12.33 0.87 -5.07
C ALA A 119 11.72 2.28 -5.20
N PRO A 120 11.02 2.77 -4.15
CA PRO A 120 10.46 4.12 -4.14
C PRO A 120 11.57 5.16 -4.23
N GLY A 121 11.50 6.04 -5.23
CA GLY A 121 12.47 7.12 -5.46
C GLY A 121 12.64 7.49 -6.93
N LYS A 122 12.39 6.55 -7.85
CA LYS A 122 12.32 6.82 -9.29
C LYS A 122 11.22 5.98 -9.92
N ARG A 123 10.22 6.64 -10.52
CA ARG A 123 9.12 5.98 -11.22
C ARG A 123 9.66 5.21 -12.43
N VAL A 124 9.31 3.93 -12.53
CA VAL A 124 9.53 3.11 -13.72
C VAL A 124 8.33 3.31 -14.63
N HIS A 125 8.47 4.21 -15.60
CA HIS A 125 7.39 4.49 -16.55
C HIS A 125 7.52 3.68 -17.86
N ASP A 126 8.39 2.68 -17.88
CA ASP A 126 8.66 1.84 -19.05
C ASP A 126 7.43 0.97 -19.39
N LYS A 127 7.26 0.70 -20.69
CA LYS A 127 6.40 -0.38 -21.22
C LYS A 127 7.23 -1.14 -22.23
N LEU A 128 8.21 -1.86 -21.68
CA LEU A 128 9.34 -2.43 -22.41
C LEU A 128 9.39 -3.93 -22.16
N ILE A 129 9.50 -4.68 -23.24
CA ILE A 129 9.63 -6.14 -23.24
C ILE A 129 10.87 -6.48 -24.06
N VAL A 130 11.73 -7.35 -23.54
CA VAL A 130 12.87 -7.91 -24.28
C VAL A 130 12.72 -9.43 -24.27
N ILE A 131 12.63 -10.04 -25.45
CA ILE A 131 12.41 -11.48 -25.62
C ILE A 131 13.60 -12.07 -26.38
N ASP A 132 14.10 -13.18 -25.85
CA ASP A 132 15.20 -14.01 -26.36
C ASP A 132 16.48 -13.23 -26.69
N LYS A 133 16.64 -12.04 -26.09
CA LYS A 133 17.77 -11.12 -26.28
C LYS A 133 17.90 -10.58 -27.71
N PHE A 134 16.86 -10.65 -28.53
CA PHE A 134 16.87 -10.06 -29.88
C PHE A 134 15.55 -9.42 -30.32
N ILE A 135 14.43 -9.69 -29.65
CA ILE A 135 13.17 -8.98 -29.87
C ILE A 135 13.02 -7.94 -28.77
N VAL A 136 12.70 -6.71 -29.14
CA VAL A 136 12.32 -5.63 -28.24
C VAL A 136 10.93 -5.15 -28.62
N ILE A 137 10.03 -5.09 -27.65
CA ILE A 137 8.75 -4.40 -27.80
C ILE A 137 8.76 -3.19 -26.90
N SER A 138 8.53 -2.00 -27.47
CA SER A 138 8.57 -0.74 -26.74
C SER A 138 7.47 0.19 -27.25
N GLY A 139 6.83 0.93 -26.34
CA GLY A 139 5.75 1.84 -26.72
C GLY A 139 5.18 2.62 -25.54
N SER A 140 4.00 3.19 -25.73
CA SER A 140 3.23 3.91 -24.72
C SER A 140 2.22 3.02 -23.97
N SER A 141 1.88 1.85 -24.53
CA SER A 141 0.80 1.01 -24.03
C SER A 141 1.11 0.32 -22.69
N ASN A 142 0.38 0.70 -21.64
CA ASN A 142 0.29 -0.10 -20.41
C ASN A 142 -0.59 -1.32 -20.65
N TRP A 143 -0.54 -2.33 -19.77
CA TRP A 143 -1.50 -3.44 -19.84
C TRP A 143 -2.72 -3.11 -18.99
N SER A 144 -3.70 -2.45 -19.60
CA SER A 144 -4.93 -2.02 -18.93
C SER A 144 -6.09 -1.94 -19.93
N TYR A 145 -7.33 -2.10 -19.46
CA TYR A 145 -8.51 -1.99 -20.33
C TYR A 145 -8.52 -0.67 -21.14
N SER A 146 -8.20 0.46 -20.50
CA SER A 146 -8.14 1.75 -21.18
C SER A 146 -7.08 1.80 -22.28
N ALA A 147 -5.88 1.28 -22.02
CA ALA A 147 -4.82 1.26 -23.02
C ALA A 147 -5.16 0.37 -24.21
N PHE A 148 -5.83 -0.77 -23.98
CA PHE A 148 -6.23 -1.67 -25.06
C PHE A 148 -7.47 -1.23 -25.84
N ARG A 149 -8.42 -0.52 -25.21
CA ARG A 149 -9.76 -0.31 -25.79
C ARG A 149 -10.19 1.14 -25.95
N LEU A 150 -9.55 2.08 -25.26
CA LEU A 150 -10.02 3.48 -25.19
C LEU A 150 -8.97 4.50 -25.64
N ASN A 151 -7.69 4.19 -25.48
CA ASN A 151 -6.59 5.08 -25.84
C ASN A 151 -6.06 4.74 -27.24
N SER A 152 -5.50 5.76 -27.90
CA SER A 152 -4.57 5.54 -29.01
C SER A 152 -3.16 5.41 -28.46
N GLU A 153 -2.51 4.28 -28.72
CA GLU A 153 -1.22 3.90 -28.14
C GLU A 153 -0.24 3.51 -29.24
N ASN A 154 0.98 4.03 -29.18
CA ASN A 154 2.02 3.69 -30.15
C ASN A 154 2.93 2.59 -29.61
N ALA A 155 3.33 1.65 -30.46
CA ALA A 155 4.29 0.61 -30.10
C ALA A 155 5.00 0.01 -31.31
N ASP A 156 6.25 -0.36 -31.11
CA ASP A 156 7.10 -1.00 -32.10
C ASP A 156 7.57 -2.38 -31.61
N LEU A 157 7.58 -3.36 -32.51
CA LEU A 157 8.32 -4.60 -32.37
C LEU A 157 9.60 -4.46 -33.20
N ILE A 158 10.73 -4.59 -32.53
CA ILE A 158 12.06 -4.32 -33.07
C ILE A 158 12.88 -5.60 -32.97
N ILE A 159 13.39 -6.08 -34.09
CA ILE A 159 14.27 -7.26 -34.16
C ILE A 159 15.70 -6.77 -34.31
N SER A 160 16.46 -6.82 -33.22
CA SER A 160 17.88 -6.47 -33.17
C SER A 160 18.53 -6.96 -31.88
N GLY A 161 19.54 -7.83 -31.99
CA GLY A 161 20.29 -8.36 -30.83
C GLY A 161 21.09 -7.28 -30.08
N GLU A 162 21.69 -6.35 -30.79
CA GLU A 162 22.48 -5.26 -30.20
C GLU A 162 21.57 -4.28 -29.44
N TYR A 163 20.44 -3.89 -30.04
CA TYR A 163 19.47 -3.02 -29.37
C TYR A 163 18.83 -3.69 -28.15
N ALA A 164 18.47 -4.98 -28.28
CA ALA A 164 17.96 -5.77 -27.17
C ALA A 164 18.95 -5.86 -26.00
N LYS A 165 20.25 -6.00 -26.28
CA LYS A 165 21.30 -5.98 -25.24
C LYS A 165 21.35 -4.64 -24.50
N GLU A 166 21.21 -3.53 -25.22
CA GLU A 166 21.16 -2.20 -24.60
C GLU A 166 19.92 -2.03 -23.71
N LYS A 167 18.75 -2.43 -24.21
CA LYS A 167 17.49 -2.35 -23.45
C LYS A 167 17.48 -3.27 -22.25
N LEU A 168 18.00 -4.48 -22.38
CA LEU A 168 18.17 -5.39 -21.26
C LEU A 168 19.08 -4.79 -20.19
N LYS A 169 20.18 -4.14 -20.57
CA LYS A 169 21.05 -3.42 -19.62
C LYS A 169 20.29 -2.33 -18.86
N ASN A 170 19.34 -1.65 -19.49
CA ASN A 170 18.52 -0.63 -18.82
C ASN A 170 17.54 -1.25 -17.82
N ILE A 171 16.86 -2.34 -18.18
CA ILE A 171 16.00 -3.10 -17.26
C ILE A 171 16.80 -3.59 -16.05
N LEU A 172 17.97 -4.20 -16.29
CA LEU A 172 18.80 -4.77 -15.22
C LEU A 172 19.45 -3.72 -14.30
N LYS A 173 19.53 -2.45 -14.72
CA LYS A 173 19.96 -1.32 -13.86
C LYS A 173 18.88 -0.85 -12.90
N LEU A 174 17.60 -1.18 -13.15
CA LEU A 174 16.53 -0.86 -12.23
C LEU A 174 16.87 -1.51 -10.89
N ARG A 175 16.84 -0.73 -9.81
CA ARG A 175 17.16 -1.22 -8.47
C ARG A 175 15.91 -1.87 -7.89
N PRO A 176 15.77 -3.21 -7.92
CA PRO A 176 14.63 -3.85 -7.29
C PRO A 176 14.68 -3.57 -5.79
N LEU A 177 13.53 -3.62 -5.14
CA LEU A 177 13.48 -3.80 -3.69
C LEU A 177 14.30 -5.06 -3.38
N LEU A 178 15.42 -4.87 -2.67
CA LEU A 178 16.54 -5.82 -2.62
C LEU A 178 16.27 -7.09 -1.81
N ASP A 179 15.04 -7.39 -1.41
CA ASP A 179 14.76 -8.56 -0.59
C ASP A 179 13.83 -9.53 -1.33
N LYS A 180 14.23 -10.81 -1.46
CA LYS A 180 13.30 -11.88 -1.87
C LYS A 180 12.18 -12.08 -0.83
N ARG A 181 12.31 -11.47 0.36
CA ARG A 181 11.27 -11.29 1.40
C ARG A 181 10.53 -9.94 1.30
N SER A 182 10.77 -9.11 0.27
CA SER A 182 10.20 -7.76 0.13
C SER A 182 8.78 -7.73 -0.42
N ILE A 183 8.27 -8.85 -0.91
CA ILE A 183 6.84 -8.98 -1.19
C ILE A 183 6.23 -9.46 0.11
N ASP A 184 5.73 -8.49 0.87
CA ASP A 184 4.96 -8.75 2.07
C ASP A 184 3.58 -9.25 1.64
N GLU A 185 3.48 -10.55 1.35
CA GLU A 185 2.27 -11.21 0.81
C GLU A 185 1.02 -10.87 1.64
N ALA A 186 1.19 -10.72 2.94
CA ALA A 186 0.09 -10.40 3.84
C ALA A 186 -0.52 -9.01 3.56
N GLN A 187 0.25 -8.05 3.03
CA GLN A 187 -0.30 -6.76 2.59
C GLN A 187 -1.16 -6.89 1.34
N ILE A 188 -0.84 -7.85 0.47
CA ILE A 188 -1.40 -7.94 -0.88
C ILE A 188 -2.59 -8.89 -0.91
N ILE A 189 -2.48 -10.04 -0.23
CA ILE A 189 -3.58 -10.99 -0.08
C ILE A 189 -4.65 -10.31 0.75
N THR A 190 -5.89 -10.30 0.24
CA THR A 190 -7.02 -9.69 0.92
C THR A 190 -8.17 -10.67 1.08
N ILE A 191 -8.92 -10.49 2.16
CA ILE A 191 -10.10 -11.26 2.52
C ILE A 191 -11.33 -10.40 2.22
N LYS A 192 -12.22 -10.92 1.37
CA LYS A 192 -13.48 -10.25 1.01
C LYS A 192 -14.41 -10.21 2.22
N CYS A 193 -14.77 -9.01 2.66
CA CYS A 193 -15.75 -8.78 3.72
C CYS A 193 -17.02 -8.14 3.13
N PRO A 194 -18.22 -8.74 3.35
CA PRO A 194 -19.47 -8.15 2.86
C PRO A 194 -19.68 -6.75 3.43
N ALA A 195 -19.96 -5.75 2.59
CA ALA A 195 -20.22 -4.38 3.04
C ALA A 195 -21.39 -4.29 4.03
N ARG A 196 -22.38 -5.20 3.90
CA ARG A 196 -23.50 -5.33 4.84
C ARG A 196 -23.05 -5.56 6.27
N PHE A 197 -21.97 -6.32 6.50
CA PHE A 197 -21.50 -6.61 7.85
C PHE A 197 -21.20 -5.32 8.62
N LEU A 198 -20.58 -4.36 7.92
CA LEU A 198 -20.22 -3.07 8.47
C LEU A 198 -21.40 -2.08 8.53
N LYS A 199 -22.33 -2.16 7.57
CA LYS A 199 -23.38 -1.15 7.36
C LYS A 199 -24.74 -1.50 7.94
N ASP A 200 -25.04 -2.77 8.21
CA ASP A 200 -26.31 -3.15 8.80
C ASP A 200 -26.27 -2.88 10.31
N LYS A 201 -27.21 -2.07 10.82
CA LYS A 201 -27.32 -1.71 12.24
C LYS A 201 -27.40 -2.93 13.17
N SER A 202 -27.84 -4.08 12.67
CA SER A 202 -28.00 -5.33 13.44
C SER A 202 -26.73 -6.19 13.52
N LEU A 203 -25.68 -5.85 12.77
CA LEU A 203 -24.45 -6.63 12.65
C LEU A 203 -23.28 -5.96 13.40
N ALA A 204 -22.19 -5.58 12.71
CA ALA A 204 -21.02 -5.00 13.34
C ALA A 204 -21.32 -3.77 14.23
N PRO A 205 -22.17 -2.80 13.84
CA PRO A 205 -22.59 -1.70 14.70
C PRO A 205 -23.20 -2.17 16.05
N MET A 206 -24.05 -3.20 16.00
CA MET A 206 -24.65 -3.77 17.21
C MET A 206 -23.61 -4.50 18.07
N MET A 207 -22.72 -5.27 17.45
CA MET A 207 -21.64 -5.97 18.15
C MET A 207 -20.73 -4.99 18.88
N VAL A 208 -20.39 -3.85 18.26
CA VAL A 208 -19.57 -2.81 18.90
C VAL A 208 -20.33 -2.14 20.05
N THR A 209 -21.59 -1.78 19.82
CA THR A 209 -22.44 -1.14 20.85
C THR A 209 -22.64 -2.05 22.07
N ARG A 210 -22.80 -3.36 21.86
CA ARG A 210 -23.02 -4.35 22.93
C ARG A 210 -21.74 -4.99 23.48
N ARG A 211 -20.56 -4.58 23.01
CA ARG A 211 -19.27 -5.20 23.38
C ARG A 211 -19.21 -6.70 23.10
N ASP A 212 -19.79 -7.13 21.97
CA ASP A 212 -19.68 -8.51 21.49
C ASP A 212 -18.41 -8.71 20.63
N ASP A 213 -17.25 -8.46 21.25
CA ASP A 213 -15.93 -8.49 20.63
C ASP A 213 -15.65 -9.87 20.02
N ARG A 214 -15.99 -10.94 20.75
CA ARG A 214 -15.75 -12.32 20.30
C ARG A 214 -16.56 -12.69 19.07
N ALA A 215 -17.81 -12.27 18.96
CA ALA A 215 -18.61 -12.55 17.75
C ALA A 215 -18.05 -11.77 16.55
N PHE A 216 -17.71 -10.50 16.77
CA PHE A 216 -17.07 -9.66 15.74
C PHE A 216 -15.77 -10.29 15.22
N ASP A 217 -14.87 -10.67 16.11
CA ASP A 217 -13.57 -11.24 15.76
C ASP A 217 -13.70 -12.63 15.13
N LEU A 218 -14.58 -13.48 15.67
CA LEU A 218 -14.81 -14.81 15.11
C LEU A 218 -15.38 -14.74 13.69
N TYR A 219 -16.32 -13.83 13.43
CA TYR A 219 -16.88 -13.69 12.08
C TYR A 219 -15.80 -13.28 11.07
N LEU A 220 -14.97 -12.28 11.41
CA LEU A 220 -13.86 -11.86 10.55
C LEU A 220 -12.84 -12.99 10.34
N PHE A 221 -12.51 -13.74 11.39
CA PHE A 221 -11.59 -14.87 11.28
C PHE A 221 -12.14 -15.99 10.39
N LEU A 222 -13.44 -16.32 10.50
CA LEU A 222 -14.05 -17.34 9.65
C LEU A 222 -14.18 -16.89 8.18
N LEU A 223 -14.19 -15.58 7.89
CA LEU A 223 -14.06 -15.09 6.51
C LEU A 223 -12.67 -15.40 5.94
N LYS A 224 -11.62 -15.32 6.78
CA LYS A 224 -10.23 -15.67 6.42
C LYS A 224 -10.04 -17.18 6.33
N GLU A 225 -10.51 -17.92 7.33
CA GLU A 225 -10.35 -19.36 7.49
C GLU A 225 -11.71 -20.08 7.64
N PRO A 226 -12.48 -20.28 6.55
CA PRO A 226 -13.80 -20.93 6.62
C PRO A 226 -13.76 -22.36 7.16
N GLY A 227 -12.60 -23.03 7.04
CA GLY A 227 -12.36 -24.39 7.51
C GLY A 227 -11.79 -24.50 8.93
N ALA A 228 -11.65 -23.39 9.66
CA ALA A 228 -11.02 -23.37 10.98
C ALA A 228 -11.74 -24.29 11.98
N ASN A 229 -10.96 -25.10 12.69
CA ASN A 229 -11.46 -25.95 13.77
C ASN A 229 -11.49 -25.21 15.13
N TYR A 230 -11.85 -25.90 16.21
CA TYR A 230 -11.90 -25.30 17.54
C TYR A 230 -10.54 -24.78 18.04
N GLU A 231 -9.44 -25.45 17.71
CA GLU A 231 -8.10 -25.09 18.14
C GLU A 231 -7.59 -23.86 17.37
N ASP A 232 -7.82 -23.80 16.05
CA ASP A 232 -7.50 -22.64 15.21
C ASP A 232 -8.19 -21.39 15.74
N ILE A 233 -9.50 -21.49 16.01
CA ILE A 233 -10.28 -20.39 16.60
C ILE A 233 -9.77 -20.04 17.99
N ALA A 234 -9.45 -21.03 18.82
CA ALA A 234 -8.96 -20.77 20.16
C ALA A 234 -7.62 -20.02 20.16
N LYS A 235 -6.74 -20.35 19.22
CA LYS A 235 -5.48 -19.66 18.98
C LYS A 235 -5.71 -18.23 18.53
N GLU A 236 -6.55 -17.99 17.52
CA GLU A 236 -6.84 -16.64 17.02
C GLU A 236 -7.43 -15.75 18.11
N LEU A 237 -8.44 -16.24 18.85
CA LEU A 237 -9.12 -15.47 19.88
C LEU A 237 -8.29 -15.31 21.18
N GLY A 238 -7.06 -15.84 21.23
CA GLY A 238 -6.20 -15.78 22.41
C GLY A 238 -6.75 -16.54 23.63
N ILE A 239 -7.59 -17.55 23.38
CA ILE A 239 -8.27 -18.36 24.40
C ILE A 239 -7.72 -19.80 24.48
N LEU A 240 -6.70 -20.15 23.70
CA LEU A 240 -6.01 -21.44 23.75
C LEU A 240 -5.40 -21.73 25.13
N LYS A 241 -5.07 -20.67 25.88
CA LYS A 241 -4.60 -20.75 27.27
C LYS A 241 -5.62 -21.35 28.25
N TYR A 242 -6.90 -21.36 27.90
CA TYR A 242 -7.92 -22.05 28.69
C TYR A 242 -7.94 -23.54 28.26
N GLY A 243 -8.19 -24.47 29.17
CA GLY A 243 -8.23 -25.90 28.81
C GLY A 243 -9.25 -26.22 27.69
N LYS A 244 -9.03 -27.32 26.98
CA LYS A 244 -9.79 -27.73 25.78
C LYS A 244 -11.31 -27.63 25.92
N THR A 245 -11.84 -28.14 27.03
CA THR A 245 -13.28 -28.08 27.33
C THR A 245 -13.79 -26.64 27.45
N VAL A 246 -13.00 -25.76 28.06
CA VAL A 246 -13.38 -24.37 28.33
C VAL A 246 -13.42 -23.56 27.04
N TYR A 247 -12.36 -23.59 26.23
CA TYR A 247 -12.37 -22.81 24.98
C TYR A 247 -13.43 -23.36 24.01
N ARG A 248 -13.63 -24.68 23.93
CA ARG A 248 -14.69 -25.27 23.09
C ARG A 248 -16.06 -24.76 23.47
N ASN A 249 -16.39 -24.75 24.77
CA ASN A 249 -17.65 -24.22 25.26
C ASN A 249 -17.82 -22.72 24.95
N GLN A 250 -16.76 -21.92 25.06
CA GLN A 250 -16.80 -20.50 24.70
C GLN A 250 -17.02 -20.30 23.19
N ILE A 251 -16.34 -21.08 22.35
CA ILE A 251 -16.49 -21.03 20.89
C ILE A 251 -17.90 -21.43 20.48
N ILE A 252 -18.46 -22.49 21.05
CA ILE A 252 -19.85 -22.91 20.78
C ILE A 252 -20.83 -21.77 21.11
N LYS A 253 -20.67 -21.10 22.26
CA LYS A 253 -21.51 -19.94 22.62
C LYS A 253 -21.36 -18.79 21.61
N THR A 254 -20.14 -18.49 21.17
CA THR A 254 -19.91 -17.45 20.14
C THR A 254 -20.50 -17.83 18.78
N LEU A 255 -20.33 -19.08 18.34
CA LEU A 255 -20.93 -19.60 17.10
C LEU A 255 -22.46 -19.50 17.13
N LYS A 256 -23.11 -19.84 18.27
CA LYS A 256 -24.56 -19.66 18.44
C LYS A 256 -24.98 -18.19 18.31
N ARG A 257 -24.15 -17.25 18.77
CA ARG A 257 -24.42 -15.81 18.56
C ARG A 257 -24.29 -15.42 17.09
N LEU A 258 -23.32 -15.95 16.35
CA LEU A 258 -23.24 -15.73 14.89
C LEU A 258 -24.47 -16.23 14.14
N ILE A 259 -25.05 -17.37 14.56
CA ILE A 259 -26.35 -17.85 14.06
C ILE A 259 -27.44 -16.83 14.38
N GLY A 260 -27.50 -16.31 15.61
CA GLY A 260 -28.47 -15.29 16.02
C GLY A 260 -28.36 -13.98 15.25
N TYR A 261 -27.16 -13.61 14.79
CA TYR A 261 -26.92 -12.48 13.88
C TYR A 261 -27.25 -12.79 12.41
N GLY A 262 -27.62 -14.04 12.07
CA GLY A 262 -27.86 -14.45 10.69
C GLY A 262 -26.60 -14.52 9.82
N LEU A 263 -25.41 -14.54 10.43
CA LEU A 263 -24.11 -14.50 9.76
C LEU A 263 -23.56 -15.89 9.41
N ALA A 264 -24.06 -16.94 10.06
CA ALA A 264 -23.57 -18.30 9.85
C ALA A 264 -24.67 -19.34 10.07
N LYS A 265 -24.58 -20.44 9.30
CA LYS A 265 -25.23 -21.71 9.62
C LYS A 265 -24.16 -22.64 10.18
N VAL A 266 -24.39 -23.22 11.35
CA VAL A 266 -23.41 -24.08 12.04
C VAL A 266 -24.05 -25.41 12.40
N THR A 267 -23.39 -26.50 12.04
CA THR A 267 -23.74 -27.86 12.46
C THR A 267 -22.74 -28.32 13.53
N PHE A 268 -23.23 -28.59 14.74
CA PHE A 268 -22.41 -29.08 15.84
C PHE A 268 -22.44 -30.61 15.86
N ASN A 269 -21.26 -31.23 15.94
CA ASN A 269 -21.12 -32.69 16.01
C ASN A 269 -20.60 -33.09 17.39
N TYR A 270 -21.11 -34.19 17.94
CA TYR A 270 -20.61 -34.71 19.22
C TYR A 270 -19.22 -35.34 19.02
N GLY A 271 -18.24 -34.95 19.84
CA GLY A 271 -16.88 -35.49 19.78
C GLY A 271 -16.02 -35.05 18.58
N ALA A 272 -16.61 -34.38 17.58
CA ALA A 272 -15.94 -33.94 16.35
C ALA A 272 -16.00 -32.41 16.17
N ASP A 273 -15.33 -31.91 15.13
CA ASP A 273 -15.40 -30.50 14.77
C ASP A 273 -16.77 -30.12 14.19
N PHE A 274 -17.13 -28.85 14.35
CA PHE A 274 -18.33 -28.28 13.77
C PHE A 274 -18.12 -28.03 12.27
N LYS A 275 -19.23 -27.92 11.52
CA LYS A 275 -19.21 -27.40 10.15
C LYS A 275 -19.86 -26.03 10.14
N VAL A 276 -19.23 -25.05 9.50
CA VAL A 276 -19.76 -23.70 9.36
C VAL A 276 -19.90 -23.31 7.90
N ALA A 277 -21.03 -22.70 7.56
CA ALA A 277 -21.25 -22.03 6.29
C ALA A 277 -21.60 -20.57 6.60
N LEU A 278 -20.77 -19.64 6.14
CA LEU A 278 -21.01 -18.21 6.34
C LEU A 278 -22.08 -17.71 5.38
N ASN A 279 -22.95 -16.85 5.89
CA ASN A 279 -23.89 -16.11 5.07
C ASN A 279 -23.20 -14.84 4.57
N THR A 280 -22.66 -14.91 3.36
CA THR A 280 -21.98 -13.80 2.67
C THR A 280 -22.89 -13.08 1.67
N ASP A 281 -24.20 -13.33 1.72
CA ASP A 281 -25.20 -12.82 0.78
C ASP A 281 -25.16 -11.28 0.66
N THR A 282 -25.23 -10.79 -0.57
CA THR A 282 -24.95 -9.42 -0.97
C THR A 282 -26.19 -8.55 -1.15
N LEU A 283 -27.33 -8.89 -0.53
CA LEU A 283 -28.58 -8.11 -0.56
C LEU A 283 -28.44 -6.60 -0.21
N GLY A 284 -27.23 -6.12 0.15
CA GLY A 284 -26.82 -4.72 0.11
C GLY A 284 -25.43 -4.51 -0.54
N LYS A 285 -25.38 -4.49 -1.87
CA LYS A 285 -24.30 -4.05 -2.80
C LYS A 285 -22.86 -3.96 -2.23
N GLY A 286 -22.09 -5.03 -2.44
CA GLY A 286 -20.63 -4.97 -2.55
C GLY A 286 -19.83 -5.60 -1.41
N TYR A 287 -18.52 -5.68 -1.62
CA TYR A 287 -17.52 -6.14 -0.66
C TYR A 287 -16.46 -5.06 -0.46
N PHE A 288 -15.71 -5.17 0.63
CA PHE A 288 -14.43 -4.48 0.80
C PHE A 288 -13.37 -5.50 1.23
N ASN A 289 -12.11 -5.16 0.99
CA ASN A 289 -11.00 -6.09 1.09
C ASN A 289 -10.16 -5.79 2.33
N ILE A 290 -10.11 -6.74 3.26
CA ILE A 290 -9.28 -6.64 4.47
C ILE A 290 -7.93 -7.31 4.17
N PRO A 291 -6.78 -6.63 4.31
CA PRO A 291 -5.49 -7.26 4.04
C PRO A 291 -5.19 -8.37 5.05
N LEU A 292 -4.57 -9.45 4.60
CA LEU A 292 -4.17 -10.60 5.41
C LEU A 292 -3.22 -10.18 6.56
N ALA A 293 -2.47 -9.10 6.36
CA ALA A 293 -1.66 -8.37 7.32
C ALA A 293 -2.40 -8.01 8.62
N TYR A 294 -3.73 -7.82 8.54
CA TYR A 294 -4.56 -7.58 9.72
C TYR A 294 -4.44 -8.73 10.73
N TRP A 295 -4.39 -9.97 10.27
CA TRP A 295 -4.22 -11.15 11.11
C TRP A 295 -2.74 -11.50 11.29
N GLU A 296 -1.96 -11.58 10.21
CA GLU A 296 -0.59 -12.10 10.27
C GLU A 296 0.39 -11.22 11.06
N TYR A 297 0.17 -9.90 11.10
CA TYR A 297 0.96 -9.02 11.98
C TYR A 297 0.32 -8.83 13.36
N GLY A 298 -0.77 -9.54 13.67
CA GLY A 298 -1.43 -9.50 14.96
C GLY A 298 -2.28 -8.26 15.23
N TRP A 299 -2.64 -7.46 14.21
CA TRP A 299 -3.53 -6.30 14.41
C TRP A 299 -4.93 -6.69 14.88
N SER A 300 -5.41 -7.88 14.49
CA SER A 300 -6.64 -8.49 14.99
C SER A 300 -6.66 -8.62 16.51
N ASN A 301 -5.50 -8.83 17.15
CA ASN A 301 -5.38 -8.98 18.59
C ASN A 301 -4.91 -7.69 19.29
N LYS A 302 -4.22 -6.80 18.56
CA LYS A 302 -3.64 -5.57 19.10
C LYS A 302 -4.62 -4.42 19.23
N LEU A 303 -5.57 -4.30 18.30
CA LEU A 303 -6.52 -3.18 18.27
C LEU A 303 -7.68 -3.39 19.24
N SER A 304 -8.14 -2.32 19.90
CA SER A 304 -9.42 -2.36 20.62
C SER A 304 -10.59 -2.57 19.65
N GLN A 305 -11.74 -3.04 20.15
CA GLN A 305 -12.94 -3.23 19.32
C GLN A 305 -13.34 -1.95 18.56
N ASN A 306 -13.23 -0.78 19.21
CA ASN A 306 -13.51 0.51 18.57
C ASN A 306 -12.53 0.80 17.43
N ALA A 307 -11.25 0.46 17.61
CA ALA A 307 -10.22 0.64 16.58
C ALA A 307 -10.36 -0.37 15.44
N LYS A 308 -10.73 -1.63 15.71
CA LYS A 308 -11.08 -2.61 14.66
C LYS A 308 -12.23 -2.10 13.80
N PHE A 309 -13.30 -1.64 14.43
CA PHE A 309 -14.46 -1.08 13.71
C PHE A 309 -14.08 0.17 12.90
N ALA A 310 -13.34 1.11 13.50
CA ALA A 310 -12.83 2.28 12.80
C ALA A 310 -11.91 1.91 11.63
N TYR A 311 -11.11 0.84 11.76
CA TYR A 311 -10.23 0.35 10.70
C TYR A 311 -11.04 -0.15 9.51
N LEU A 312 -12.08 -0.96 9.74
CA LEU A 312 -12.99 -1.41 8.68
C LEU A 312 -13.73 -0.24 8.01
N ILE A 313 -14.17 0.77 8.78
CA ILE A 313 -14.74 2.01 8.23
C ILE A 313 -13.75 2.70 7.28
N ASN A 314 -12.49 2.82 7.68
CA ASN A 314 -11.47 3.46 6.84
C ASN A 314 -11.19 2.63 5.59
N ILE A 315 -11.08 1.31 5.68
CA ILE A 315 -10.92 0.45 4.48
C ILE A 315 -12.08 0.69 3.53
N TYR A 316 -13.31 0.61 4.04
CA TYR A 316 -14.51 0.76 3.23
C TYR A 316 -14.61 2.15 2.58
N LYS A 317 -14.37 3.23 3.34
CA LYS A 317 -14.44 4.61 2.80
C LYS A 317 -13.29 4.92 1.85
N SER A 318 -12.08 4.41 2.11
CA SER A 318 -10.94 4.53 1.20
C SER A 318 -11.23 3.84 -0.12
N ALA A 319 -11.77 2.61 -0.11
CA ALA A 319 -12.12 1.88 -1.33
C ALA A 319 -13.18 2.60 -2.21
N LEU A 320 -13.99 3.48 -1.61
CA LEU A 320 -14.96 4.32 -2.34
C LEU A 320 -14.36 5.64 -2.85
N ALA A 321 -13.22 6.07 -2.32
CA ALA A 321 -12.54 7.29 -2.75
C ALA A 321 -11.78 7.03 -4.05
N LYS A 322 -11.84 7.97 -5.00
CA LYS A 322 -11.04 7.90 -6.23
C LYS A 322 -9.55 7.89 -5.87
N ASP A 323 -8.80 6.98 -6.50
CA ASP A 323 -7.36 6.79 -6.29
C ASP A 323 -6.97 6.58 -4.81
N ASN A 324 -7.87 6.04 -3.97
CA ASN A 324 -7.69 5.81 -2.52
C ASN A 324 -7.09 7.04 -1.79
N SER A 325 -7.39 8.21 -2.33
CA SER A 325 -6.91 9.48 -1.83
C SER A 325 -7.55 9.80 -0.48
N TRP A 326 -7.07 10.88 0.13
CA TRP A 326 -7.71 11.47 1.30
C TRP A 326 -9.23 11.54 1.13
N TRP A 327 -9.97 10.89 2.03
CA TRP A 327 -11.43 10.99 2.07
C TRP A 327 -11.86 11.85 3.25
N SER A 328 -13.04 12.46 3.17
CA SER A 328 -13.53 13.35 4.22
C SER A 328 -15.00 13.13 4.51
N LEU A 329 -15.33 13.01 5.80
CA LEU A 329 -16.71 13.05 6.28
C LEU A 329 -16.72 13.57 7.72
N SER A 330 -17.80 14.24 8.12
CA SER A 330 -17.93 14.69 9.51
C SER A 330 -18.10 13.48 10.45
N LEU A 331 -17.64 13.61 11.69
CA LEU A 331 -17.81 12.55 12.69
C LEU A 331 -19.29 12.23 12.94
N ARG A 332 -20.17 13.24 12.87
CA ARG A 332 -21.62 13.10 13.01
C ARG A 332 -22.20 12.23 11.90
N PHE A 333 -21.85 12.49 10.64
CA PHE A 333 -22.35 11.70 9.52
C PHE A 333 -21.76 10.29 9.51
N LEU A 334 -20.49 10.11 9.90
CA LEU A 334 -19.93 8.77 10.09
C LEU A 334 -20.69 7.97 11.15
N ALA A 335 -21.01 8.58 12.29
CA ALA A 335 -21.77 7.94 13.35
C ALA A 335 -23.18 7.52 12.88
N GLN A 336 -23.83 8.35 12.06
CA GLN A 336 -25.12 8.05 11.44
C GLN A 336 -25.02 6.92 10.40
N ASP A 337 -24.05 7.00 9.47
CA ASP A 337 -23.82 6.01 8.41
C ASP A 337 -23.57 4.59 8.96
N PHE A 338 -22.95 4.51 10.14
CA PHE A 338 -22.51 3.26 10.76
C PHE A 338 -23.23 2.94 12.06
N TYR A 339 -24.33 3.64 12.38
CA TYR A 339 -25.25 3.33 13.49
C TYR A 339 -24.55 3.15 14.86
N VAL A 340 -23.58 4.01 15.18
CA VAL A 340 -22.86 3.98 16.46
C VAL A 340 -22.70 5.37 17.06
N ASP A 341 -22.39 5.45 18.36
CA ASP A 341 -22.09 6.73 19.01
C ASP A 341 -20.83 7.41 18.40
N PRO A 342 -20.83 8.74 18.19
CA PRO A 342 -19.66 9.47 17.71
C PRO A 342 -18.37 9.22 18.52
N ILE A 343 -18.48 8.95 19.83
CA ILE A 343 -17.37 8.64 20.72
C ILE A 343 -16.69 7.32 20.31
N THR A 344 -17.44 6.34 19.82
CA THR A 344 -16.94 5.03 19.38
C THR A 344 -15.97 5.20 18.22
N ILE A 345 -16.43 5.88 17.17
CA ILE A 345 -15.60 6.15 15.98
C ILE A 345 -14.42 7.03 16.36
N ARG A 346 -14.65 8.11 17.12
CA ARG A 346 -13.58 9.02 17.56
C ARG A 346 -12.49 8.30 18.33
N THR A 347 -12.85 7.40 19.22
CA THR A 347 -11.89 6.63 20.03
C THR A 347 -11.08 5.69 19.16
N GLY A 348 -11.74 4.93 18.27
CA GLY A 348 -11.06 4.04 17.33
C GLY A 348 -10.12 4.78 16.38
N MET A 349 -10.57 5.88 15.78
CA MET A 349 -9.75 6.72 14.89
C MET A 349 -8.49 7.24 15.60
N ARG A 350 -8.60 7.67 16.87
CA ARG A 350 -7.45 8.14 17.65
C ARG A 350 -6.45 7.04 17.96
N GLU A 351 -6.92 5.83 18.23
CA GLU A 351 -6.04 4.68 18.48
C GLU A 351 -5.29 4.29 17.20
N LEU A 352 -5.96 4.22 16.05
CA LEU A 352 -5.31 3.99 14.76
C LEU A 352 -4.29 5.08 14.43
N GLU A 353 -4.60 6.33 14.75
CA GLU A 353 -3.71 7.46 14.56
C GLU A 353 -2.46 7.38 15.47
N LYS A 354 -2.64 6.98 16.73
CA LYS A 354 -1.55 6.72 17.69
C LYS A 354 -0.59 5.67 17.13
N TYR A 355 -1.14 4.59 16.55
CA TYR A 355 -0.36 3.53 15.92
C TYR A 355 0.17 3.89 14.53
N SER A 356 -0.09 5.09 14.02
CA SER A 356 0.32 5.52 12.67
C SER A 356 -0.26 4.66 11.54
N VAL A 357 -1.38 3.99 11.80
CA VAL A 357 -2.18 3.27 10.79
C VAL A 357 -3.08 4.25 10.05
N LEU A 358 -3.53 5.33 10.71
CA LEU A 358 -4.41 6.34 10.14
C LEU A 358 -3.79 7.73 10.24
N GLU A 359 -3.73 8.48 9.15
CA GLU A 359 -3.40 9.91 9.18
C GLU A 359 -4.69 10.75 9.19
N ILE A 360 -4.79 11.71 10.11
CA ILE A 360 -5.96 12.58 10.24
C ILE A 360 -5.54 14.05 10.07
N LYS A 361 -5.98 14.67 8.98
CA LYS A 361 -5.89 16.12 8.77
C LYS A 361 -7.12 16.77 9.36
N ARG A 362 -6.92 17.43 10.50
CA ARG A 362 -7.97 18.15 11.20
C ARG A 362 -8.11 19.55 10.60
N SER A 363 -9.28 19.83 10.03
CA SER A 363 -9.62 21.15 9.50
C SER A 363 -9.66 22.20 10.60
N ARG A 364 -9.18 23.41 10.28
CA ARG A 364 -9.23 24.59 11.14
C ARG A 364 -10.52 25.38 10.86
N ILE A 365 -10.96 26.12 11.86
CA ILE A 365 -11.99 27.14 11.69
C ILE A 365 -11.28 28.41 11.21
N ALA A 366 -11.81 29.05 10.17
CA ALA A 366 -11.29 30.32 9.69
C ALA A 366 -11.45 31.40 10.77
N LYS A 367 -10.56 32.40 10.80
CA LYS A 367 -10.64 33.47 11.78
C LYS A 367 -11.96 34.24 11.58
N GLY A 368 -12.81 34.28 12.60
CA GLY A 368 -14.13 34.92 12.55
C GLY A 368 -15.29 34.03 12.09
N ALA A 369 -15.03 32.76 11.74
CA ALA A 369 -16.07 31.80 11.35
C ALA A 369 -16.61 30.99 12.53
N GLY A 370 -17.84 30.49 12.41
CA GLY A 370 -18.48 29.62 13.40
C GLY A 370 -17.96 28.19 13.37
N TYR A 371 -18.31 27.39 14.37
CA TYR A 371 -17.99 25.95 14.37
C TYR A 371 -18.68 25.21 13.22
N GLU A 372 -19.86 25.68 12.81
CA GLU A 372 -20.66 25.16 11.69
C GLU A 372 -19.90 25.23 10.35
N ASP A 373 -19.05 26.25 10.17
CA ASP A 373 -18.27 26.50 8.95
C ASP A 373 -17.01 25.62 8.86
N ARG A 374 -16.77 24.79 9.88
CA ARG A 374 -15.61 23.93 9.93
C ARG A 374 -15.74 22.81 8.90
N LYS A 375 -14.87 22.82 7.89
CA LYS A 375 -14.72 21.70 6.95
C LYS A 375 -14.53 20.37 7.70
N PRO A 376 -15.03 19.24 7.17
CA PRO A 376 -14.81 17.94 7.77
C PRO A 376 -13.30 17.62 7.88
N ASN A 377 -12.95 16.72 8.81
CA ASN A 377 -11.60 16.16 8.82
C ASN A 377 -11.38 15.33 7.56
N GLN A 378 -10.12 15.23 7.13
CA GLN A 378 -9.70 14.32 6.08
C GLN A 378 -8.93 13.16 6.71
N TYR A 379 -9.09 11.97 6.14
CA TYR A 379 -8.56 10.71 6.62
C TYR A 379 -7.78 10.02 5.50
N PHE A 380 -6.64 9.45 5.85
CA PHE A 380 -5.83 8.64 4.94
C PHE A 380 -5.37 7.37 5.66
N LEU A 381 -5.82 6.22 5.17
CA LEU A 381 -5.47 4.93 5.72
C LEU A 381 -4.10 4.50 5.19
N GLY A 382 -3.13 4.41 6.10
CA GLY A 382 -1.83 3.83 5.79
C GLY A 382 -1.87 2.30 5.78
N MET A 383 -0.77 1.70 5.32
CA MET A 383 -0.58 0.25 5.44
C MET A 383 -0.41 -0.18 6.89
N LEU A 384 -0.81 -1.41 7.15
CA LEU A 384 -0.39 -2.09 8.37
C LEU A 384 1.12 -2.34 8.31
N TYR A 385 1.73 -2.62 9.45
CA TYR A 385 3.13 -2.99 9.52
C TYR A 385 3.32 -4.13 10.49
N SER A 386 4.30 -4.98 10.21
CA SER A 386 4.76 -5.99 11.16
C SER A 386 5.60 -5.35 12.27
N GLU A 387 5.64 -6.00 13.44
CA GLU A 387 6.51 -5.55 14.53
C GLU A 387 7.99 -5.61 14.11
N ILE A 388 8.36 -6.64 13.35
CA ILE A 388 9.70 -6.81 12.78
C ILE A 388 10.10 -5.62 11.89
N ASP A 389 9.21 -5.17 11.00
CA ASP A 389 9.53 -4.04 10.11
C ASP A 389 9.56 -2.71 10.85
N LEU A 390 8.72 -2.56 11.88
CA LEU A 390 8.80 -1.41 12.75
C LEU A 390 10.14 -1.38 13.52
N GLU A 391 10.59 -2.51 14.04
CA GLU A 391 11.90 -2.64 14.70
C GLU A 391 13.07 -2.33 13.76
N LYS A 392 13.04 -2.83 12.52
CA LYS A 392 14.06 -2.47 11.51
C LYS A 392 14.15 -0.96 11.29
N LYS A 393 13.00 -0.27 11.21
CA LYS A 393 12.97 1.20 11.08
C LYS A 393 13.53 1.90 12.31
N TRP A 394 13.31 1.37 13.51
CA TRP A 394 13.92 1.90 14.72
C TRP A 394 15.44 1.72 14.72
N ARG A 395 15.93 0.52 14.42
CA ARG A 395 17.38 0.24 14.32
C ARG A 395 18.07 1.15 13.30
N ALA A 396 17.47 1.35 12.12
CA ALA A 396 18.01 2.25 11.11
C ALA A 396 18.09 3.72 11.57
N LEU A 397 17.13 4.19 12.39
CA LEU A 397 17.21 5.51 12.99
C LEU A 397 18.29 5.58 14.08
N GLU A 398 18.41 4.55 14.92
CA GLU A 398 19.42 4.46 15.98
C GLU A 398 20.84 4.41 15.41
N GLU A 399 21.06 3.69 14.31
CA GLU A 399 22.33 3.67 13.59
C GLU A 399 22.69 5.04 13.00
N ARG A 400 21.70 5.79 12.53
CA ARG A 400 21.91 7.10 11.91
C ARG A 400 22.13 8.23 12.92
N TYR A 401 21.40 8.22 14.03
CA TYR A 401 21.30 9.35 14.95
C TYR A 401 21.76 9.06 16.38
N GLY A 402 22.08 7.80 16.72
CA GLY A 402 22.40 7.35 18.06
C GLY A 402 21.17 7.02 18.90
N LYS A 403 21.29 5.99 19.75
CA LYS A 403 20.20 5.43 20.56
C LYS A 403 19.54 6.46 21.49
N ASP A 404 20.34 7.27 22.18
CA ASP A 404 19.83 8.20 23.19
C ASP A 404 18.99 9.31 22.56
N LEU A 405 19.44 9.86 21.42
CA LEU A 405 18.70 10.90 20.71
C LEU A 405 17.40 10.36 20.12
N VAL A 406 17.41 9.14 19.58
CA VAL A 406 16.20 8.46 19.09
C VAL A 406 15.22 8.21 20.23
N ALA A 407 15.69 7.67 21.36
CA ALA A 407 14.86 7.44 22.55
C ALA A 407 14.20 8.74 23.04
N ARG A 408 14.98 9.81 23.14
CA ARG A 408 14.49 11.14 23.54
C ARG A 408 13.46 11.71 22.58
N ALA A 409 13.73 11.67 21.27
CA ALA A 409 12.79 12.13 20.25
C ALA A 409 11.50 11.30 20.23
N ARG A 410 11.60 10.00 20.53
CA ARG A 410 10.46 9.08 20.61
C ARG A 410 9.58 9.38 21.82
N GLU A 411 10.15 9.67 22.98
CA GLU A 411 9.43 10.17 24.17
C GLU A 411 8.60 11.42 23.83
N LEU A 412 9.23 12.44 23.25
CA LEU A 412 8.55 13.67 22.84
C LEU A 412 7.46 13.42 21.77
N SER A 413 7.70 12.47 20.86
CA SER A 413 6.70 12.06 19.86
C SER A 413 5.50 11.35 20.49
N PHE A 414 5.70 10.58 21.57
CA PHE A 414 4.61 9.94 22.32
C PHE A 414 3.67 10.97 22.96
N MET A 415 4.21 12.09 23.47
CA MET A 415 3.39 13.18 24.02
C MET A 415 2.41 13.79 23.00
N LEU A 416 2.69 13.61 21.70
CA LEU A 416 1.88 14.09 20.57
C LEU A 416 1.02 12.99 19.91
N ASP A 417 0.89 11.80 20.52
CA ASP A 417 0.25 10.61 19.94
C ASP A 417 0.89 10.18 18.61
N ARG A 418 2.23 10.28 18.51
CA ARG A 418 3.00 9.97 17.29
C ARG A 418 4.25 9.11 17.54
N GLY A 419 4.40 8.55 18.73
CA GLY A 419 5.60 7.77 19.11
C GLY A 419 5.79 6.43 18.36
N TYR A 420 4.78 5.96 17.62
CA TYR A 420 4.89 4.81 16.73
C TYR A 420 5.25 5.18 15.28
N SER A 421 5.46 6.47 14.96
CA SER A 421 5.83 6.91 13.61
C SER A 421 7.33 7.20 13.54
N PRO A 422 8.16 6.36 12.87
CA PRO A 422 9.57 6.66 12.64
C PRO A 422 9.81 8.02 11.99
N LYS A 423 8.94 8.41 11.05
CA LYS A 423 8.98 9.73 10.40
C LYS A 423 8.73 10.88 11.37
N ALA A 424 7.78 10.72 12.30
CA ALA A 424 7.53 11.75 13.33
C ALA A 424 8.73 11.88 14.27
N VAL A 425 9.33 10.75 14.68
CA VAL A 425 10.52 10.72 15.52
C VAL A 425 11.69 11.40 14.82
N GLU A 426 11.96 11.07 13.56
CA GLU A 426 13.01 11.72 12.76
C GLU A 426 12.78 13.23 12.61
N ASN A 427 11.52 13.67 12.45
CA ASN A 427 11.20 15.09 12.45
C ASN A 427 11.51 15.76 13.80
N ILE A 428 11.23 15.10 14.93
CA ILE A 428 11.59 15.62 16.25
C ILE A 428 13.11 15.65 16.44
N ILE A 429 13.85 14.65 15.97
CA ILE A 429 15.33 14.67 15.96
C ILE A 429 15.85 15.90 15.23
N ARG A 430 15.31 16.21 14.05
CA ARG A 430 15.67 17.41 13.29
C ARG A 430 15.34 18.69 14.04
N ILE A 431 14.19 18.76 14.71
CA ILE A 431 13.78 19.93 15.51
C ILE A 431 14.70 20.10 16.73
N ILE A 432 15.10 19.01 17.39
CA ILE A 432 16.09 19.03 18.48
C ILE A 432 17.42 19.58 17.96
N GLY A 433 17.88 19.13 16.78
CA GLY A 433 19.10 19.64 16.16
C GLY A 433 19.05 21.13 15.81
N GLU A 434 17.90 21.63 15.35
CA GLU A 434 17.73 23.03 14.92
C GLU A 434 17.47 24.00 16.08
N TYR A 435 16.68 23.60 17.10
CA TYR A 435 16.20 24.50 18.16
C TYR A 435 16.67 24.12 19.57
N GLY A 436 17.36 23.00 19.72
CA GLY A 436 17.81 22.43 21.00
C GLY A 436 16.73 21.63 21.75
N ASP A 437 17.14 20.61 22.51
CA ASP A 437 16.21 19.71 23.23
C ASP A 437 15.32 20.46 24.23
N LYS A 438 15.90 21.34 25.05
CA LYS A 438 15.16 22.09 26.08
C LYS A 438 14.01 22.94 25.50
N ASN A 439 14.26 23.61 24.38
CA ASN A 439 13.23 24.40 23.70
C ASN A 439 12.18 23.50 23.05
N THR A 440 12.64 22.42 22.40
CA THR A 440 11.77 21.42 21.76
C THR A 440 10.83 20.79 22.78
N ALA A 441 11.33 20.31 23.90
CA ALA A 441 10.54 19.70 24.97
C ALA A 441 9.50 20.68 25.55
N ARG A 442 9.85 21.96 25.73
CA ARG A 442 8.90 23.00 26.17
C ARG A 442 7.78 23.21 25.15
N ALA A 443 8.12 23.34 23.87
CA ALA A 443 7.13 23.51 22.81
C ALA A 443 6.22 22.28 22.70
N VAL A 444 6.80 21.07 22.72
CA VAL A 444 6.04 19.80 22.74
C VAL A 444 5.09 19.75 23.94
N LYS A 445 5.53 20.15 25.14
CA LYS A 445 4.68 20.18 26.34
C LYS A 445 3.46 21.10 26.14
N ILE A 446 3.65 22.30 25.58
CA ILE A 446 2.56 23.24 25.27
C ILE A 446 1.58 22.63 24.26
N VAL A 447 2.08 21.97 23.22
CA VAL A 447 1.22 21.35 22.20
C VAL A 447 0.50 20.12 22.74
N SER A 448 1.16 19.32 23.58
CA SER A 448 0.61 18.10 24.16
C SER A 448 -0.53 18.35 25.16
N SER A 449 -0.54 19.49 25.86
CA SER A 449 -1.59 19.86 26.81
C SER A 449 -2.92 20.26 26.14
N MET A 450 -2.90 20.47 24.82
CA MET A 450 -4.12 20.74 24.07
C MET A 450 -5.03 19.52 24.04
N ARG A 451 -6.35 19.75 23.89
CA ARG A 451 -7.31 18.66 23.68
C ARG A 451 -6.85 17.76 22.53
N PRO A 452 -6.97 16.42 22.63
CA PRO A 452 -6.43 15.51 21.62
C PRO A 452 -6.91 15.74 20.18
N ASN A 453 -8.12 16.28 20.02
CA ASN A 453 -8.70 16.57 18.70
C ASN A 453 -8.46 18.01 18.24
N ASN A 454 -7.63 18.78 18.95
CA ASN A 454 -7.28 20.13 18.55
C ASN A 454 -6.45 20.07 17.26
N PRO A 455 -6.83 20.79 16.18
CA PRO A 455 -6.07 20.80 14.94
C PRO A 455 -4.65 21.37 15.10
N LEU A 456 -4.36 22.07 16.20
CA LEU A 456 -3.02 22.60 16.53
C LEU A 456 -2.14 21.56 17.26
N ARG A 457 -2.68 20.41 17.69
CA ARG A 457 -1.90 19.35 18.32
C ARG A 457 -1.13 18.52 17.28
N ASN A 458 -0.13 19.14 16.64
CA ASN A 458 0.70 18.54 15.60
C ASN A 458 2.13 19.14 15.60
N ILE A 459 3.08 18.43 14.97
CA ILE A 459 4.50 18.82 14.89
C ILE A 459 4.70 20.17 14.20
N GLY A 460 3.90 20.50 13.18
CA GLY A 460 3.99 21.80 12.50
C GLY A 460 3.72 22.98 13.43
N TYR A 461 2.83 22.82 14.42
CA TYR A 461 2.57 23.84 15.42
C TYR A 461 3.71 23.94 16.46
N VAL A 462 4.38 22.84 16.80
CA VAL A 462 5.62 22.84 17.61
C VAL A 462 6.67 23.74 16.94
N VAL A 463 6.93 23.53 15.65
CA VAL A 463 7.85 24.37 14.86
C VAL A 463 7.40 25.83 14.84
N GLY A 464 6.10 26.08 14.70
CA GLY A 464 5.53 27.43 14.74
C GLY A 464 5.79 28.18 16.05
N ILE A 465 5.72 27.50 17.21
CA ILE A 465 6.06 28.06 18.52
C ILE A 465 7.55 28.40 18.58
N LEU A 466 8.41 27.48 18.15
CA LEU A 466 9.86 27.64 18.19
C LEU A 466 10.34 28.81 17.32
N ARG A 467 9.83 28.93 16.09
CA ARG A 467 10.14 30.04 15.17
C ARG A 467 9.77 31.41 15.74
N LYS A 468 8.62 31.53 16.41
CA LYS A 468 8.20 32.79 17.04
C LYS A 468 9.12 33.20 18.18
N LYS A 469 9.67 32.22 18.91
CA LYS A 469 10.58 32.47 20.01
C LYS A 469 11.93 32.98 19.50
N VAL A 470 12.51 32.34 18.48
CA VAL A 470 13.76 32.80 17.84
C VAL A 470 13.62 34.23 17.32
N ARG A 471 12.49 34.58 16.68
CA ARG A 471 12.22 35.96 16.24
C ARG A 471 12.11 36.98 17.38
N LYS A 472 11.83 36.59 18.61
CA LYS A 472 11.80 37.49 19.78
C LYS A 472 13.14 37.58 20.52
N GLU A 473 14.11 36.74 20.16
CA GLU A 473 15.46 36.75 20.73
C GLU A 473 16.46 37.47 19.78
N ILE A 474 16.10 37.62 18.49
CA ILE A 474 16.90 38.29 17.46
C ILE A 474 16.47 39.76 17.24
N PHE A 475 15.22 40.09 17.58
CA PHE A 475 14.64 41.43 17.56
C PHE A 475 14.12 41.75 18.96
#